data_AF-E1R6A0-F1
#
_entry.id   AF-E1R6A0-F1
#
_cell.length_a   1.000
_cell.length_b   1.000
_cell.length_c   1.000
_cell.angle_alpha   90.00
_cell.angle_beta   90.00
_cell.angle_gamma   90.00
#
_symmetry.space_group_name_H-M   'P 1'
#
loop_
_entity.id
_entity.type
_entity.pdbx_description
1 polymer ?
#
loop_
_entity_poly.entity_id
_entity_poly.type
_entity_poly.pdbx_seq_one_letter_code
_entity_poly.pdbx_strand_id
1 'polypeptide(L)'
;MTTGMRLGEVLALKVADIGKDRIYIRHSWSFADGLKKPKNGEERTVPLLPAVRQELLVLGAQNPHATGSIFFSNMPEKPVDGKIIGRDLQEALINIQLSKGDRENKEKREKAKKKSKLGIITVWICC
;
A
#
# COMPACT_ATOMS: atom_id res chain seq x y z
N MET A 1 1.34 -10.84 -7.88
CA MET A 1 0.28 -10.07 -7.17
C MET A 1 -0.71 -11.07 -6.60
N THR A 2 -1.11 -10.93 -5.33
CA THR A 2 -1.85 -11.99 -4.60
C THR A 2 -3.34 -11.72 -4.48
N THR A 3 -3.76 -10.49 -4.17
CA THR A 3 -5.16 -10.18 -3.80
C THR A 3 -5.88 -9.20 -4.74
N GLY A 4 -5.17 -8.50 -5.64
CA GLY A 4 -5.79 -7.60 -6.63
C GLY A 4 -6.67 -6.47 -6.04
N MET A 5 -6.42 -6.09 -4.78
CA MET A 5 -7.22 -5.09 -4.06
C MET A 5 -6.97 -3.67 -4.57
N ARG A 6 -8.00 -2.82 -4.52
CA ARG A 6 -7.84 -1.39 -4.81
C ARG A 6 -7.19 -0.69 -3.64
N LEU A 7 -6.46 0.41 -3.90
CA LEU A 7 -5.74 1.17 -2.87
C LEU A 7 -6.62 1.55 -1.67
N GLY A 8 -7.85 2.01 -1.89
CA GLY A 8 -8.78 2.35 -0.80
C GLY A 8 -9.19 1.16 0.06
N GLU A 9 -9.33 -0.03 -0.53
CA GLU A 9 -9.63 -1.27 0.18
C GLU A 9 -8.43 -1.73 1.02
N VAL A 10 -7.20 -1.54 0.50
CA VAL A 10 -5.95 -1.84 1.22
C VAL A 10 -5.80 -0.92 2.43
N LEU A 11 -6.06 0.38 2.27
CA LEU A 11 -5.95 1.37 3.35
C LEU A 11 -6.96 1.16 4.48
N ALA A 12 -8.17 0.69 4.15
CA ALA A 12 -9.22 0.42 5.13
C ALA A 12 -9.09 -0.95 5.82
N LEU A 13 -8.11 -1.77 5.44
CA LEU A 13 -7.98 -3.13 5.94
C LEU A 13 -7.66 -3.16 7.44
N LYS A 14 -8.45 -3.91 8.21
CA LYS A 14 -8.25 -4.12 9.65
C LYS A 14 -7.80 -5.55 9.94
N VAL A 15 -7.20 -5.76 11.10
CA VAL A 15 -6.79 -7.11 11.56
C VAL A 15 -7.98 -8.06 11.66
N ALA A 16 -9.15 -7.56 12.08
CA ALA A 16 -10.40 -8.34 12.18
C ALA A 16 -10.93 -8.84 10.82
N ASP A 17 -10.49 -8.23 9.71
CA ASP A 17 -10.90 -8.60 8.36
C ASP A 17 -9.95 -9.64 7.71
N ILE A 18 -8.89 -10.05 8.42
CA ILE A 18 -7.95 -11.08 7.98
C ILE A 18 -8.39 -12.45 8.50
N GLY A 19 -8.85 -13.30 7.59
CA GLY A 19 -9.11 -14.71 7.84
C GLY A 19 -7.85 -15.57 7.81
N LYS A 20 -8.05 -16.90 7.85
CA LYS A 20 -6.95 -17.89 7.78
C LYS A 20 -6.35 -17.98 6.36
N ASP A 21 -7.21 -18.03 5.36
CA ASP A 21 -6.90 -18.25 3.95
C ASP A 21 -7.48 -17.14 3.03
N ARG A 22 -8.21 -16.17 3.61
CA ARG A 22 -8.93 -15.13 2.88
C ARG A 22 -8.89 -13.79 3.59
N ILE A 23 -9.06 -12.72 2.83
CA ILE A 23 -9.35 -11.37 3.34
C ILE A 23 -10.79 -11.01 3.02
N TYR A 24 -11.48 -10.42 4.00
CA TYR A 24 -12.84 -9.91 3.87
C TYR A 24 -12.81 -8.41 3.56
N ILE A 25 -13.22 -8.01 2.36
CA ILE A 25 -13.24 -6.60 1.97
C ILE A 25 -14.60 -5.99 2.37
N ARG A 26 -14.67 -5.43 3.58
CA ARG A 26 -15.88 -4.82 4.13
C ARG A 26 -15.90 -3.29 4.05
N HIS A 27 -14.73 -2.69 3.90
CA HIS A 27 -14.54 -1.25 3.98
C HIS A 27 -13.59 -0.76 2.89
N SER A 28 -13.73 0.51 2.52
CA SER A 28 -12.83 1.21 1.61
C SER A 28 -12.59 2.61 2.17
N TRP A 29 -11.35 3.09 2.08
CA TRP A 29 -10.98 4.43 2.52
C TRP A 29 -10.85 5.38 1.34
N SER A 30 -11.38 6.59 1.48
CA SER A 30 -11.22 7.72 0.57
C SER A 30 -10.67 8.91 1.34
N PHE A 31 -9.78 9.72 0.74
CA PHE A 31 -9.29 10.93 1.39
C PHE A 31 -10.40 11.97 1.58
N ALA A 32 -11.29 12.11 0.60
CA ALA A 32 -12.37 13.10 0.63
C ALA A 32 -13.48 12.72 1.62
N ASP A 33 -13.71 11.41 1.81
CA ASP A 33 -14.91 10.94 2.49
C ASP A 33 -14.66 10.02 3.69
N GLY A 34 -13.41 9.67 3.96
CA GLY A 34 -13.03 8.75 5.02
C GLY A 34 -13.46 7.31 4.75
N LEU A 35 -13.93 6.63 5.80
CA LEU A 35 -14.30 5.22 5.76
C LEU A 35 -15.67 5.04 5.09
N LYS A 36 -15.67 4.43 3.91
CA LYS A 36 -16.87 4.11 3.13
C LYS A 36 -17.07 2.61 3.04
N LYS A 37 -18.31 2.21 2.73
CA LYS A 37 -18.58 0.87 2.21
C LYS A 37 -17.98 0.73 0.80
N PRO A 38 -17.65 -0.50 0.35
CA PRO A 38 -17.19 -0.73 -1.01
C PRO A 38 -18.18 -0.15 -2.02
N LYS A 39 -17.69 0.35 -3.15
CA LYS A 39 -18.49 1.09 -4.14
C LYS A 39 -19.71 0.31 -4.67
N ASN A 40 -19.65 -1.02 -4.63
CA ASN A 40 -20.73 -1.90 -5.10
C ASN A 40 -21.60 -2.46 -3.97
N GLY A 41 -21.39 -2.05 -2.71
CA GLY A 41 -22.15 -2.54 -1.55
C GLY A 41 -21.93 -4.01 -1.18
N GLU A 42 -21.30 -4.79 -2.05
CA GLU A 42 -21.03 -6.21 -1.83
C GLU A 42 -19.68 -6.42 -1.17
N GLU A 43 -19.71 -7.07 0.00
CA GLU A 43 -18.51 -7.63 0.62
C GLU A 43 -17.99 -8.75 -0.28
N ARG A 44 -16.70 -8.68 -0.64
CA ARG A 44 -16.04 -9.72 -1.42
C ARG A 44 -14.90 -10.33 -0.63
N THR A 45 -14.68 -11.62 -0.84
CA THR A 45 -13.53 -12.32 -0.27
C THR A 45 -12.46 -12.53 -1.32
N VAL A 46 -11.21 -12.30 -0.94
CA VAL A 46 -10.04 -12.56 -1.80
C VAL A 46 -9.12 -13.58 -1.15
N PRO A 47 -8.54 -14.51 -1.93
CA PRO A 47 -7.62 -15.51 -1.41
C PRO A 47 -6.34 -14.84 -0.89
N LEU A 48 -5.83 -15.33 0.23
CA LEU A 48 -4.65 -14.79 0.90
C LEU A 48 -3.57 -15.88 1.04
N LEU A 49 -2.37 -15.59 0.56
CA LEU A 49 -1.21 -16.46 0.76
C LEU A 49 -0.76 -16.41 2.24
N PRO A 50 -0.40 -17.56 2.85
CA PRO A 50 0.02 -17.61 4.26
C PRO A 50 1.22 -16.70 4.59
N ALA A 51 2.18 -16.57 3.67
CA ALA A 51 3.33 -15.68 3.85
C ALA A 51 2.90 -14.21 3.96
N VAL A 52 2.01 -13.77 3.08
CA VAL A 52 1.50 -12.38 3.10
C VAL A 52 0.64 -12.13 4.33
N ARG A 53 -0.13 -13.14 4.76
CA ARG A 53 -0.92 -13.07 6.00
C ARG A 53 -0.04 -12.77 7.20
N GLN A 54 1.08 -13.48 7.33
CA GLN A 54 1.98 -13.31 8.46
C GLN A 54 2.54 -11.88 8.51
N GLU A 55 2.99 -11.36 7.36
CA GLU A 55 3.51 -9.99 7.26
C GLU A 55 2.44 -8.94 7.61
N LEU A 56 1.20 -9.12 7.15
CA LEU A 56 0.10 -8.21 7.49
C LEU A 56 -0.22 -8.21 8.99
N LEU A 57 -0.14 -9.37 9.66
CA LEU A 57 -0.36 -9.48 11.10
C LEU A 57 0.79 -8.85 11.89
N VAL A 58 2.04 -9.05 11.46
CA VAL A 58 3.21 -8.39 12.06
C VAL A 58 3.08 -6.88 11.94
N LEU A 59 2.70 -6.37 10.76
CA LEU A 59 2.48 -4.94 10.55
C LEU A 59 1.33 -4.40 11.41
N GLY A 60 0.21 -5.14 11.50
CA GLY A 60 -0.91 -4.77 12.36
C GLY A 60 -0.54 -4.75 13.84
N ALA A 61 0.34 -5.65 14.29
CA ALA A 61 0.81 -5.69 15.67
C ALA A 61 1.75 -4.53 16.04
N GLN A 62 2.40 -3.91 15.05
CA GLN A 62 3.21 -2.70 15.24
C GLN A 62 2.35 -1.44 15.41
N ASN A 63 1.04 -1.53 15.15
CA ASN A 63 0.15 -0.40 15.30
C ASN A 63 -0.01 -0.04 16.79
N PRO A 64 0.40 1.18 17.23
CA PRO A 64 0.18 1.61 18.61
C PRO A 64 -1.29 1.85 18.93
N HIS A 65 -2.16 1.89 17.90
CA HIS A 65 -3.58 2.12 18.03
C HIS A 65 -4.35 0.79 17.92
N ALA A 66 -4.93 0.34 19.03
CA ALA A 66 -5.59 -0.97 19.16
C ALA A 66 -6.72 -1.25 18.14
N THR A 67 -7.38 -0.21 17.61
CA THR A 67 -8.52 -0.32 16.68
C THR A 67 -8.22 0.25 15.29
N GLY A 68 -6.96 0.55 14.99
CA GLY A 68 -6.55 1.19 13.75
C GLY A 68 -6.48 0.24 12.55
N SER A 69 -6.42 0.83 11.35
CA SER A 69 -6.09 0.09 10.12
C SER A 69 -4.70 -0.54 10.20
N ILE A 70 -4.46 -1.60 9.43
CA ILE A 70 -3.11 -2.22 9.33
C ILE A 70 -2.11 -1.23 8.75
N PHE A 71 -2.52 -0.44 7.76
CA PHE A 71 -1.73 0.66 7.22
C PHE A 71 -2.04 1.94 7.99
N PHE A 72 -1.52 2.05 9.21
CA PHE A 72 -1.81 3.15 10.11
C PHE A 72 -0.94 4.39 9.85
N SER A 73 -1.46 5.54 10.27
CA SER A 73 -0.70 6.79 10.39
C SER A 73 -0.47 7.12 11.87
N ASN A 74 0.13 8.27 12.17
CA ASN A 74 0.23 8.77 13.55
C ASN A 74 -1.14 9.09 14.19
N MET A 75 -2.21 9.11 13.39
CA MET A 75 -3.58 9.32 13.87
C MET A 75 -4.33 7.99 13.90
N PRO A 76 -5.05 7.67 15.01
CA PRO A 76 -5.73 6.39 15.17
C PRO A 76 -6.89 6.19 14.18
N GLU A 77 -7.56 7.28 13.78
CA GLU A 77 -8.76 7.22 12.94
C GLU A 77 -8.45 7.23 11.44
N LYS A 78 -7.19 7.50 11.06
CA LYS A 78 -6.82 7.71 9.66
C LYS A 78 -5.70 6.75 9.26
N PRO A 79 -5.89 5.98 8.18
CA PRO A 79 -4.79 5.23 7.60
C PRO A 79 -3.76 6.18 6.97
N VAL A 80 -2.61 5.63 6.58
CA VAL A 80 -1.59 6.37 5.84
C VAL A 80 -2.15 6.96 4.54
N ASP A 81 -1.60 8.09 4.09
CA ASP A 81 -1.97 8.65 2.78
C ASP A 81 -1.58 7.68 1.67
N GLY A 82 -2.52 7.34 0.79
CA GLY A 82 -2.28 6.49 -0.37
C GLY A 82 -1.18 7.02 -1.30
N LYS A 83 -0.93 8.33 -1.33
CA LYS A 83 0.19 8.92 -2.05
C LYS A 83 1.55 8.45 -1.51
N ILE A 84 1.66 8.25 -0.20
CA ILE A 84 2.88 7.75 0.44
C ILE A 84 3.12 6.31 -0.01
N ILE A 85 2.10 5.45 0.01
CA ILE A 85 2.21 4.06 -0.47
C ILE A 85 2.69 4.01 -1.92
N GLY A 86 2.09 4.81 -2.80
CA GLY A 86 2.48 4.85 -4.21
C GLY A 86 3.93 5.34 -4.40
N ARG A 87 4.32 6.39 -3.68
CA ARG A 87 5.69 6.92 -3.71
C ARG A 87 6.69 5.90 -3.18
N ASP A 88 6.42 5.29 -2.04
CA ASP A 88 7.34 4.37 -1.37
C ASP A 88 7.48 3.06 -2.16
N LEU A 89 6.41 2.61 -2.81
CA LEU A 89 6.47 1.52 -3.78
C LEU A 89 7.38 1.87 -4.98
N GLN A 90 7.25 3.08 -5.53
CA GLN A 90 8.11 3.54 -6.61
C GLN A 90 9.58 3.60 -6.15
N GLU A 91 9.83 4.09 -4.94
CA GLU A 91 11.18 4.10 -4.37
C GLU A 91 11.74 2.70 -4.17
N ALA A 92 10.94 1.76 -3.67
CA ALA A 92 11.33 0.36 -3.51
C ALA A 92 11.71 -0.28 -4.86
N LEU A 93 10.93 -0.03 -5.92
CA LEU A 93 11.23 -0.51 -7.27
C LEU A 93 12.56 0.05 -7.80
N ILE A 94 12.79 1.36 -7.63
CA ILE A 94 14.06 1.99 -8.01
C ILE A 94 15.22 1.37 -7.22
N ASN A 95 15.04 1.15 -5.91
CA ASN A 95 16.07 0.57 -5.07
C ASN A 95 16.42 -0.86 -5.50
N ILE A 96 15.44 -1.67 -5.91
CA ILE A 96 15.69 -3.03 -6.43
C ILE A 96 16.54 -2.98 -7.70
N GLN A 97 16.34 -1.98 -8.57
CA GLN A 97 17.09 -1.80 -9.81
C GLN A 97 18.51 -1.24 -9.60
N LEU A 98 18.79 -0.64 -8.44
CA LEU A 98 20.11 -0.07 -8.13
C LEU A 98 21.03 -1.09 -7.46
N SER A 99 22.31 -1.07 -7.87
CA SER A 99 23.39 -1.80 -7.20
C SER A 99 23.63 -1.27 -5.78
N LYS A 100 24.23 -2.06 -4.89
CA LYS A 100 24.49 -1.65 -3.50
C LYS A 100 25.26 -0.32 -3.41
N GLY A 101 26.32 -0.16 -4.22
CA GLY A 101 27.13 1.07 -4.24
C GLY A 101 26.39 2.29 -4.79
N ASP A 102 25.39 2.09 -5.67
CA ASP A 102 24.59 3.21 -6.21
C ASP A 102 23.46 3.63 -5.27
N ARG A 103 23.04 2.77 -4.33
CA ARG A 103 22.05 3.12 -3.29
C ARG A 103 22.62 4.10 -2.28
N GLU A 104 23.89 3.94 -1.93
CA GLU A 104 24.60 4.78 -0.95
C GLU A 104 24.98 6.14 -1.55
N ASN A 105 25.23 6.20 -2.86
CA ASN A 105 25.50 7.43 -3.57
C ASN A 105 24.19 8.22 -3.83
N LYS A 106 23.95 9.24 -3.00
CA LYS A 106 22.76 10.11 -3.06
C LYS A 106 22.56 10.74 -4.45
N GLU A 107 23.62 11.20 -5.10
CA GLU A 107 23.51 11.86 -6.42
C GLU A 107 23.03 10.90 -7.51
N LYS A 108 23.55 9.67 -7.51
CA LYS A 108 23.14 8.64 -8.47
C LYS A 108 21.69 8.20 -8.22
N ARG A 109 21.30 8.08 -6.96
CA ARG A 109 19.92 7.75 -6.56
C ARG A 109 18.93 8.83 -7.00
N GLU A 110 19.25 10.12 -6.82
CA GLU A 110 18.41 11.22 -7.29
C GLU A 110 18.30 11.28 -8.81
N LYS A 111 19.40 11.02 -9.54
CA LYS A 111 19.37 10.87 -11.01
C LYS A 111 18.45 9.73 -11.44
N ALA A 112 18.49 8.59 -10.76
CA ALA A 112 17.61 7.45 -11.04
C ALA A 112 16.12 7.77 -10.77
N LYS A 113 15.82 8.45 -9.65
CA LYS A 113 14.46 8.95 -9.34
C LYS A 113 13.96 9.90 -10.41
N LYS A 114 14.79 10.86 -10.82
CA LYS A 114 14.45 11.84 -11.87
C LYS A 114 14.20 11.16 -13.22
N LYS A 115 15.02 10.17 -13.59
CA LYS A 115 14.85 9.38 -14.82
C LYS A 115 13.58 8.53 -14.82
N SER A 116 13.29 7.85 -13.71
CA SER A 116 12.05 7.06 -13.55
C SER A 116 10.81 7.96 -13.67
N LYS A 117 10.82 9.12 -13.01
CA LYS A 117 9.71 10.08 -13.07
C LYS A 117 9.51 10.64 -14.47
N LEU A 118 10.59 10.93 -15.19
CA LEU A 118 10.54 11.39 -16.58
C LEU A 118 9.98 10.32 -17.51
N GLY A 119 10.44 9.07 -17.40
CA GLY A 119 9.96 7.96 -18.23
C GLY A 119 8.46 7.68 -18.07
N ILE A 120 7.92 7.80 -16.85
CA ILE A 120 6.47 7.64 -16.61
C ILE A 120 5.68 8.76 -17.32
N ILE A 121 6.17 10.00 -17.25
CA ILE A 121 5.54 11.14 -17.94
C ILE A 121 5.58 10.94 -19.46
N THR A 122 6.69 10.44 -20.01
CA THR A 122 6.81 10.20 -21.46
C THR A 122 5.86 9.11 -21.96
N VAL A 123 5.65 8.05 -21.17
CA VAL A 123 4.69 6.99 -21.50
C VAL A 123 3.24 7.51 -21.45
N TRP A 124 2.92 8.42 -20.52
CA TRP A 124 1.60 9.05 -20.40
C TRP A 124 1.29 10.08 -21.50
N ILE A 125 2.30 10.65 -22.16
CA ILE A 125 2.12 11.61 -23.26
C ILE A 125 1.93 10.88 -24.61
N CYS A 126 2.34 9.62 -24.71
CA CYS A 126 2.27 8.82 -25.94
C CYS A 126 1.11 7.81 -25.98
N CYS A 127 0.18 7.85 -25.03
CA CYS A 127 -1.05 7.03 -25.01
C CYS A 127 -2.25 7.94 -24.76
#